data_AF-A0A953USD0-F1
#
_entry.id   AF-A0A953USD0-F1
#
_cell.length_a   1.000
_cell.length_b   1.000
_cell.length_c   1.000
_cell.angle_alpha   90.00
_cell.angle_beta   90.00
_cell.angle_gamma   90.00
#
_symmetry.space_group_name_H-M   'P 1'
#
loop_
_entity.id
_entity.type
_entity.pdbx_description
1 polymer ?
#
loop_
_entity_poly.entity_id
_entity_poly.type
_entity_poly.pdbx_seq_one_letter_code
_entity_poly.pdbx_strand_id
1 'polypeptide(L)'
;MVANCEQVWQEISNYIEGEVSPELRAAMEAHIRDCQRCTAVLDGTRNIVHVYADDRLIELPAGFSARWQRKLAESMPSPRGTAFGWLIAVAALALVSGSFALTGFGSPALTALRSHHAEPGIGVPPEMMVEIATDGKTFHVPGCKYLHKHEGEVRLLAASEAIREGYVPCVRCLRQYLNR
;
A
#
# COMPACT_ATOMS: atom_id res chain seq x y z
N MET A 1 18.91 12.92 -16.25
CA MET A 1 19.99 13.91 -16.08
C MET A 1 20.70 13.59 -14.77
N VAL A 2 22.03 13.55 -14.72
CA VAL A 2 22.75 13.22 -13.49
C VAL A 2 23.04 14.55 -12.77
N ALA A 3 22.51 14.72 -11.56
CA ALA A 3 22.82 15.89 -10.74
C ALA A 3 24.30 15.84 -10.31
N ASN A 4 24.95 16.99 -10.26
CA ASN A 4 26.31 17.12 -9.72
C ASN A 4 26.25 17.67 -8.28
N CYS A 5 27.38 17.64 -7.55
CA CYS A 5 27.40 18.06 -6.14
C CYS A 5 26.96 19.52 -5.95
N GLU A 6 27.39 20.43 -6.84
CA GLU A 6 27.08 21.85 -6.73
C GLU A 6 25.57 22.11 -6.87
N GLN A 7 24.94 21.45 -7.84
CA GLN A 7 23.50 21.50 -8.03
C GLN A 7 22.75 20.92 -6.82
N VAL A 8 23.25 19.82 -6.24
CA VAL A 8 22.65 19.26 -5.01
C VAL A 8 22.76 20.23 -3.84
N TRP A 9 23.88 20.94 -3.68
CA TRP A 9 24.04 21.90 -2.57
C TRP A 9 23.17 23.14 -2.74
N GLN A 10 23.05 23.65 -3.96
CA GLN A 10 22.17 24.79 -4.27
C GLN A 10 20.69 24.45 -4.02
N GLU A 11 20.29 23.23 -4.34
CA GLU A 11 18.89 22.78 -4.26
C GLU A 11 18.55 22.03 -2.97
N ILE A 12 19.48 21.92 -2.01
CA ILE A 12 19.29 21.08 -0.82
C ILE A 12 18.11 21.55 0.06
N SER A 13 17.90 22.87 0.17
CA SER A 13 16.78 23.45 0.93
C SER A 13 15.46 23.10 0.26
N ASN A 14 15.33 23.44 -1.04
CA ASN A 14 14.16 23.15 -1.87
C ASN A 14 13.85 21.64 -1.87
N TYR A 15 14.88 20.79 -1.86
CA TYR A 15 14.73 19.34 -1.79
C TYR A 15 14.11 18.86 -0.47
N ILE A 16 14.54 19.43 0.66
CA ILE A 16 13.99 19.13 2.00
C ILE A 16 12.54 19.62 2.11
N GLU A 17 12.24 20.78 1.54
CA GLU A 17 10.90 21.39 1.55
C GLU A 17 9.96 20.78 0.49
N GLY A 18 10.50 19.97 -0.43
CA GLY A 18 9.72 19.30 -1.47
C GLY A 18 9.36 20.18 -2.67
N GLU A 19 10.06 21.30 -2.85
CA GLU A 19 9.81 22.31 -3.89
C GLU A 19 10.59 22.07 -5.20
N VAL A 20 11.41 21.03 -5.26
CA VAL A 20 12.12 20.62 -6.49
C VAL A 20 11.20 19.87 -7.45
N SER A 21 11.44 20.00 -8.76
CA SER A 21 10.71 19.24 -9.77
C SER A 21 10.93 17.72 -9.60
N PRO A 22 9.98 16.86 -10.00
CA PRO A 22 10.12 15.40 -9.88
C PRO A 22 11.36 14.84 -10.59
N GLU A 23 11.71 15.41 -11.73
CA GLU A 23 12.86 14.99 -12.54
C GLU A 23 14.18 15.34 -11.83
N LEU A 24 14.27 16.53 -11.26
CA LEU A 24 15.42 16.98 -10.49
C LEU A 24 15.56 16.19 -9.20
N ARG A 25 14.44 15.92 -8.52
CA ARG A 25 14.41 15.10 -7.30
C ARG A 25 15.01 13.72 -7.54
N ALA A 26 14.59 13.03 -8.60
CA ALA A 26 15.13 11.72 -8.95
C ALA A 26 16.63 11.77 -9.27
N ALA A 27 17.08 12.82 -9.95
CA ALA A 27 18.49 13.04 -10.25
C ALA A 27 19.33 13.28 -8.98
N MET A 28 18.82 14.06 -8.04
CA MET A 28 19.46 14.32 -6.74
C MET A 28 19.50 13.06 -5.88
N GLU A 29 18.41 12.29 -5.80
CA GLU A 29 18.34 11.04 -5.03
C GLU A 29 19.31 9.98 -5.55
N ALA A 30 19.49 9.89 -6.87
CA ALA A 30 20.53 9.05 -7.46
C ALA A 30 21.94 9.52 -7.05
N HIS A 31 22.22 10.82 -7.15
CA HIS A 31 23.53 11.37 -6.79
C HIS A 31 23.87 11.22 -5.30
N ILE A 32 22.91 11.51 -4.41
CA ILE A 32 23.10 11.46 -2.95
C ILE A 32 23.37 10.03 -2.47
N ARG A 33 22.84 9.02 -3.18
CA ARG A 33 23.08 7.61 -2.86
C ARG A 33 24.53 7.19 -3.09
N ASP A 34 25.15 7.74 -4.13
CA ASP A 34 26.48 7.33 -4.58
C ASP A 34 27.59 8.32 -4.14
N CYS A 35 27.23 9.50 -3.61
CA CYS A 35 28.18 10.53 -3.18
C CYS A 35 28.11 10.79 -1.67
N GLN A 36 29.10 10.26 -0.93
CA GLN A 36 29.23 10.42 0.52
C GLN A 36 29.22 11.89 0.99
N ARG A 37 29.78 12.81 0.19
CA ARG A 37 29.81 14.24 0.52
C ARG A 37 28.41 14.85 0.50
N CYS A 38 27.59 14.48 -0.48
CA CYS A 38 26.21 14.97 -0.58
C CYS A 38 25.30 14.31 0.45
N THR A 39 25.55 13.04 0.82
CA THR A 39 24.89 12.41 1.98
C THR A 39 25.17 13.21 3.26
N ALA A 40 26.44 13.54 3.51
CA ALA A 40 26.82 14.32 4.70
C ALA A 40 26.20 15.73 4.73
N VAL A 41 26.07 16.39 3.57
CA VAL A 41 25.37 17.68 3.48
C VAL A 41 23.88 17.52 3.78
N LEU A 42 23.20 16.54 3.19
CA LEU A 42 21.78 16.29 3.46
C LEU A 42 21.51 16.00 4.95
N ASP A 43 22.31 15.12 5.53
CA ASP A 43 22.17 14.73 6.95
C ASP A 43 22.49 15.91 7.87
N GLY A 44 23.53 16.69 7.55
CA GLY A 44 23.89 17.90 8.29
C GLY A 44 22.77 18.94 8.27
N THR A 45 22.19 19.22 7.10
CA THR A 45 21.07 20.17 6.98
C THR A 45 19.85 19.68 7.75
N ARG A 46 19.49 18.40 7.65
CA ARG A 46 18.39 17.80 8.44
C ARG A 46 18.63 17.89 9.94
N ASN A 47 19.87 17.65 10.38
CA ASN A 47 20.24 17.75 11.78
C ASN A 47 20.12 19.19 12.30
N ILE A 48 20.54 20.19 11.52
CA ILE A 48 20.36 21.61 11.87
C ILE A 48 18.86 21.92 12.04
N VAL A 49 18.02 21.52 11.09
CA VAL A 49 16.56 21.70 11.19
C VAL A 49 16.03 21.04 12.46
N HIS A 50 16.47 19.82 12.77
CA HIS A 50 16.05 19.12 13.98
C HIS A 50 16.46 19.84 15.27
N VAL A 51 17.70 20.34 15.36
CA VAL A 51 18.19 21.09 16.52
C VAL A 51 17.43 22.41 16.72
N TYR A 52 17.10 23.11 15.63
CA TYR A 52 16.27 24.33 15.70
C TYR A 52 14.80 24.04 16.01
N ALA A 53 14.29 22.89 15.57
CA ALA A 53 12.92 22.46 15.83
C ALA A 53 12.73 21.85 17.23
N ASP A 54 13.81 21.53 17.95
CA ASP A 54 13.71 21.03 19.32
C ASP A 54 13.09 22.12 20.22
N ASP A 55 12.00 21.72 20.88
CA ASP A 55 10.89 22.51 21.45
C ASP A 55 11.28 23.35 22.69
N ARG A 56 12.57 23.65 22.85
CA ARG A 56 13.11 24.39 23.99
C ARG A 56 13.17 25.90 23.78
N LEU A 57 12.79 26.38 22.60
CA LEU A 57 12.95 27.80 22.24
C LEU A 57 11.70 28.65 22.50
N ILE A 58 10.52 28.05 22.76
CA ILE A 58 9.28 28.81 22.94
C ILE A 58 8.46 28.25 24.11
N GLU A 59 8.51 28.93 25.25
CA GLU A 59 7.52 28.69 26.31
C GLU A 59 6.15 29.20 25.84
N LEU A 60 5.18 28.30 25.69
CA LEU A 60 3.81 28.67 25.35
C LEU A 60 3.17 29.44 26.53
N PRO A 61 2.46 30.56 26.28
CA PRO A 61 1.73 31.26 27.33
C PRO A 61 0.76 30.34 28.06
N ALA A 62 0.59 30.55 29.36
CA ALA A 62 -0.30 29.75 30.19
C ALA A 62 -1.70 29.58 29.55
N GLY A 63 -2.13 28.33 29.46
CA GLY A 63 -3.43 27.96 28.89
C GLY A 63 -3.56 28.08 27.37
N PHE A 64 -2.49 28.35 26.61
CA PHE A 64 -2.55 28.40 25.14
C PHE A 64 -3.12 27.11 24.55
N SER A 65 -2.59 25.94 24.94
CA SER A 65 -3.06 24.64 24.44
C SER A 65 -4.54 24.39 24.75
N ALA A 66 -5.00 24.76 25.95
CA ALA A 66 -6.40 24.62 26.35
C ALA A 66 -7.33 25.54 25.54
N ARG A 67 -6.94 26.80 25.29
CA ARG A 67 -7.70 27.73 24.44
C ARG A 67 -7.74 27.22 22.99
N TRP A 68 -6.62 26.71 22.49
CA TRP A 68 -6.52 26.15 21.15
C TRP A 68 -7.40 24.92 20.96
N GLN A 69 -7.32 23.95 21.88
CA GLN A 69 -8.15 22.74 21.85
C GLN A 69 -9.64 23.06 21.86
N ARG A 70 -10.06 24.04 22.70
CA ARG A 70 -11.45 24.50 22.71
C ARG A 70 -11.88 25.08 21.36
N LYS A 71 -11.06 25.97 20.78
CA LYS A 71 -11.35 26.57 19.46
C LYS A 71 -11.41 25.52 18.35
N LEU A 72 -10.55 24.51 18.40
CA LEU A 72 -10.56 23.41 17.46
C LEU A 72 -11.86 22.59 17.59
N ALA A 73 -12.27 22.25 18.81
CA ALA A 73 -13.52 21.53 19.06
C ALA A 73 -14.75 22.31 18.57
N GLU A 74 -14.76 23.63 18.74
CA GLU A 74 -15.83 24.51 18.22
C GLU A 74 -15.84 24.61 16.69
N SER A 75 -14.66 24.52 16.06
CA SER A 75 -14.50 24.65 14.60
C SER A 75 -14.67 23.33 13.85
N MET A 76 -14.61 22.18 14.54
CA MET A 76 -14.85 20.89 13.93
C MET A 76 -16.35 20.70 13.66
N PRO A 77 -16.73 20.21 12.46
CA PRO A 77 -18.12 19.89 12.18
C PRO A 77 -18.58 18.81 13.16
N SER A 78 -19.69 19.06 13.85
CA SER A 78 -20.31 18.02 14.67
C SER A 78 -20.75 16.86 13.76
N PRO A 79 -20.53 15.59 14.16
CA PRO A 79 -21.07 14.46 13.43
C PRO A 79 -22.60 14.59 13.48
N ARG A 80 -23.22 14.92 12.33
CA ARG A 80 -24.67 15.03 12.18
C ARG A 80 -25.30 13.64 12.15
N GLY A 81 -25.27 12.93 13.28
CA GLY A 81 -26.09 11.75 13.49
C GLY A 81 -27.46 12.20 13.98
N THR A 82 -28.39 12.52 13.08
CA THR A 82 -29.80 12.68 13.48
C THR A 82 -30.40 11.31 13.78
N ALA A 83 -31.35 11.22 14.72
CA ALA A 83 -32.08 9.99 15.03
C ALA A 83 -32.70 9.35 13.76
N PHE A 84 -33.06 10.20 12.78
CA PHE A 84 -33.54 9.78 11.47
C PHE A 84 -32.47 9.10 10.60
N GLY A 85 -31.21 9.56 10.68
CA GLY A 85 -30.07 8.89 10.01
C GLY A 85 -29.83 7.48 10.54
N TRP A 86 -30.00 7.27 11.86
CA TRP A 86 -29.94 5.93 12.46
C TRP A 86 -31.13 5.05 12.04
N LEU A 87 -32.34 5.60 11.94
CA LEU A 87 -33.50 4.87 11.45
C LEU A 87 -33.34 4.41 10.00
N ILE A 88 -32.78 5.25 9.12
CA ILE A 88 -32.48 4.87 7.72
C ILE A 88 -31.43 3.76 7.68
N ALA A 89 -30.35 3.87 8.47
CA ALA A 89 -29.30 2.85 8.50
C ALA A 89 -29.86 1.48 8.96
N VAL A 90 -30.70 1.47 9.99
CA VAL A 90 -31.36 0.25 10.48
C VAL A 90 -32.35 -0.31 9.44
N ALA A 91 -33.14 0.55 8.80
CA ALA A 91 -34.09 0.11 7.76
C ALA A 91 -33.36 -0.48 6.54
N ALA A 92 -32.26 0.14 6.09
CA ALA A 92 -31.44 -0.39 5.01
C ALA A 92 -30.86 -1.77 5.37
N LEU A 93 -30.34 -1.94 6.59
CA LEU A 93 -29.81 -3.21 7.07
C LEU A 93 -30.91 -4.30 7.11
N ALA A 94 -32.10 -3.95 7.60
CA ALA A 94 -33.24 -4.85 7.65
C ALA A 94 -33.66 -5.31 6.25
N LEU A 95 -33.72 -4.40 5.27
CA LEU A 95 -34.05 -4.71 3.88
C LEU A 95 -33.00 -5.63 3.22
N VAL A 96 -31.71 -5.40 3.48
CA VAL A 96 -30.63 -6.26 2.97
C VAL A 96 -30.72 -7.67 3.58
N SER A 97 -30.92 -7.77 4.90
CA SER A 97 -31.07 -9.07 5.57
C SER A 97 -32.34 -9.83 5.15
N GLY A 98 -33.46 -9.13 4.96
CA GLY A 98 -34.72 -9.72 4.53
C GLY A 98 -34.66 -10.24 3.10
N SER A 99 -33.96 -9.53 2.21
CA SER A 99 -33.74 -9.96 0.83
C SER A 99 -32.89 -11.25 0.77
N PHE A 100 -31.85 -11.35 1.60
CA PHE A 100 -31.00 -12.53 1.74
C PHE A 100 -31.74 -13.77 2.27
N ALA A 101 -32.83 -13.59 3.02
CA ALA A 101 -33.64 -14.69 3.53
C ALA A 101 -34.64 -15.25 2.49
N LEU A 102 -35.12 -14.42 1.56
CA LEU A 102 -36.11 -14.80 0.55
C LEU A 102 -35.49 -15.38 -0.73
N THR A 103 -34.23 -15.06 -0.98
CA THR A 103 -33.47 -15.58 -2.10
C THR A 103 -32.32 -16.34 -1.48
N GLY A 104 -32.34 -17.67 -1.57
CA GLY A 104 -31.24 -18.52 -1.13
C GLY A 104 -29.99 -18.28 -1.98
N PHE A 105 -29.42 -17.08 -1.87
CA PHE A 105 -28.12 -16.74 -2.40
C PHE A 105 -27.14 -17.52 -1.54
N GLY A 106 -26.75 -18.70 -2.03
CA GLY A 106 -25.48 -19.28 -1.66
C GLY A 106 -24.46 -18.16 -1.77
N SER A 107 -23.83 -17.81 -0.66
CA SER A 107 -22.77 -16.81 -0.66
C SER A 107 -21.83 -17.19 -1.81
N PRO A 108 -21.44 -16.28 -2.70
CA PRO A 108 -20.24 -16.55 -3.48
C PRO A 108 -19.21 -16.88 -2.41
N ALA A 109 -18.68 -18.10 -2.44
CA ALA A 109 -17.57 -18.44 -1.58
C ALA A 109 -16.55 -17.34 -1.84
N LEU A 110 -16.38 -16.43 -0.87
CA LEU A 110 -15.27 -15.52 -0.88
C LEU A 110 -14.09 -16.46 -0.81
N THR A 111 -13.51 -16.76 -1.98
CA THR A 111 -12.34 -17.60 -2.07
C THR A 111 -11.33 -16.95 -1.14
N ALA A 112 -11.11 -17.58 0.00
CA ALA A 112 -10.13 -17.13 0.96
C ALA A 112 -8.80 -17.25 0.22
N LEU A 113 -8.36 -16.13 -0.37
CA LEU A 113 -7.06 -16.02 -0.99
C LEU A 113 -6.07 -16.57 0.05
N ARG A 114 -5.21 -17.50 -0.36
CA ARG A 114 -4.20 -18.08 0.56
C ARG A 114 -3.23 -17.02 1.10
N SER A 115 -3.30 -15.78 0.61
CA SER A 115 -2.62 -14.60 1.13
C SER A 115 -3.45 -13.33 0.92
N HIS A 116 -3.59 -12.53 2.00
CA HIS A 116 -4.28 -11.23 1.99
C HIS A 116 -3.67 -10.15 1.07
N HIS A 117 -2.44 -10.36 0.59
CA HIS A 117 -1.70 -9.40 -0.24
C HIS A 117 -1.56 -9.81 -1.71
N ALA A 118 -2.25 -10.87 -2.15
CA ALA A 118 -2.08 -11.32 -3.52
C ALA A 118 -3.17 -10.81 -4.45
N GLU A 119 -2.75 -10.19 -5.55
CA GLU A 119 -3.64 -9.84 -6.65
C GLU A 119 -4.00 -11.10 -7.45
N PRO A 120 -5.29 -11.35 -7.69
CA PRO A 120 -5.69 -12.40 -8.64
C PRO A 120 -5.18 -11.98 -10.02
N GLY A 121 -4.31 -12.78 -10.63
CA GLY A 121 -3.76 -12.47 -11.95
C GLY A 121 -4.86 -12.50 -13.01
N ILE A 122 -5.28 -11.32 -13.47
CA ILE A 122 -6.38 -11.14 -14.43
C ILE A 122 -5.96 -11.54 -15.86
N GLY A 123 -4.65 -11.61 -16.15
CA GLY A 123 -4.12 -11.83 -17.49
C GLY A 123 -3.82 -13.28 -17.90
N VAL A 124 -3.96 -14.26 -17.01
CA VAL A 124 -3.57 -15.66 -17.29
C VAL A 124 -4.69 -16.39 -18.07
N PRO A 125 -4.40 -17.05 -19.20
CA PRO A 125 -5.42 -17.84 -19.92
C PRO A 125 -6.02 -18.93 -19.03
N PRO A 126 -7.36 -19.05 -18.94
CA PRO A 126 -8.01 -19.91 -17.94
C PRO A 126 -7.74 -21.41 -18.13
N GLU A 127 -7.49 -21.84 -19.35
CA GLU A 127 -7.15 -23.22 -19.74
C GLU A 127 -5.66 -23.56 -19.69
N MET A 128 -4.79 -22.60 -19.37
CA MET A 128 -3.35 -22.83 -19.27
C MET A 128 -3.04 -23.83 -18.14
N MET A 129 -2.28 -24.88 -18.44
CA MET A 129 -1.83 -25.83 -17.43
C MET A 129 -0.73 -25.22 -16.56
N VAL A 130 -0.91 -25.31 -15.25
CA VAL A 130 0.00 -24.74 -14.23
C VAL A 130 0.31 -25.77 -13.15
N GLU A 131 1.51 -25.67 -12.58
CA GLU A 131 1.95 -26.48 -11.45
C GLU A 131 1.68 -25.73 -10.14
N ILE A 132 1.10 -26.44 -9.17
CA ILE A 132 0.96 -25.97 -7.79
C ILE A 132 1.69 -26.92 -6.86
N ALA A 133 2.26 -26.38 -5.79
CA ALA A 133 2.57 -27.15 -4.59
C ALA A 133 1.37 -27.06 -3.64
N THR A 134 0.94 -28.19 -3.07
CA THR A 134 -0.25 -28.28 -2.21
C THR A 134 -0.16 -27.41 -0.95
N ASP A 135 1.03 -27.27 -0.38
CA ASP A 135 1.42 -26.38 0.73
C ASP A 135 1.83 -24.96 0.25
N GLY A 136 1.87 -24.75 -1.06
CA GLY A 136 2.24 -23.49 -1.69
C GLY A 136 1.10 -22.46 -1.72
N LYS A 137 1.48 -21.23 -2.07
CA LYS A 137 0.56 -20.10 -2.26
C LYS A 137 0.45 -19.66 -3.71
N THR A 138 1.42 -20.03 -4.54
CA THR A 138 1.52 -19.63 -5.93
C THR A 138 1.39 -20.80 -6.88
N PHE A 139 0.84 -20.55 -8.07
CA PHE A 139 0.95 -21.46 -9.20
C PHE A 139 2.04 -20.99 -10.17
N HIS A 140 2.65 -21.95 -10.84
CA HIS A 140 3.82 -21.77 -11.70
C HIS A 140 3.58 -22.38 -13.08
N VAL A 141 4.37 -21.97 -14.08
CA VAL A 141 4.42 -22.71 -15.36
C VAL A 141 5.05 -24.09 -15.14
N PRO A 142 4.70 -25.11 -15.94
CA PRO A 142 5.29 -26.43 -15.82
C PRO A 142 6.83 -26.41 -15.90
N GLY A 143 7.50 -27.08 -14.96
CA GLY A 143 8.96 -27.15 -14.90
C GLY A 143 9.65 -25.89 -14.35
N CYS A 144 8.93 -25.03 -13.62
CA CYS A 144 9.49 -23.78 -13.11
C CYS A 144 10.56 -24.02 -12.04
N LYS A 145 11.78 -23.54 -12.29
CA LYS A 145 12.91 -23.58 -11.34
C LYS A 145 12.68 -22.84 -10.01
N TYR A 146 11.65 -21.99 -9.95
CA TYR A 146 11.29 -21.21 -8.76
C TYR A 146 10.20 -21.86 -7.92
N LEU A 147 9.70 -23.03 -8.32
CA LEU A 147 8.91 -23.86 -7.43
C LEU A 147 9.87 -24.32 -6.32
N HIS A 148 9.74 -23.74 -5.12
CA HIS A 148 10.55 -24.13 -3.98
C HIS A 148 10.29 -25.62 -3.68
N LYS A 149 11.30 -26.32 -3.13
CA LYS A 149 11.17 -27.70 -2.67
C LYS A 149 10.23 -27.74 -1.47
N HIS A 150 8.95 -27.72 -1.79
CA HIS A 150 7.86 -27.93 -0.89
C HIS A 150 7.77 -29.41 -0.53
N GLU A 151 7.42 -29.72 0.71
CA GLU A 151 7.29 -31.11 1.18
C GLU A 151 6.00 -31.77 0.66
N GLY A 152 5.10 -30.97 0.07
CA GLY A 152 3.83 -31.41 -0.49
C GLY A 152 3.89 -31.96 -1.92
N GLU A 153 2.82 -32.65 -2.31
CA GLU A 153 2.61 -33.14 -3.67
C GLU A 153 2.43 -31.98 -4.66
N VAL A 154 3.02 -32.12 -5.86
CA VAL A 154 2.88 -31.18 -6.97
C VAL A 154 1.73 -31.64 -7.86
N ARG A 155 0.75 -30.76 -8.09
CA ARG A 155 -0.41 -31.02 -8.95
C ARG A 155 -0.34 -30.16 -10.22
N LEU A 156 -0.77 -30.73 -11.34
CA LEU A 156 -0.98 -30.04 -12.61
C LEU A 156 -2.48 -29.84 -12.85
N LEU A 157 -2.90 -28.60 -13.02
CA LEU A 157 -4.31 -28.24 -13.26
C LEU A 157 -4.41 -26.97 -14.10
N ALA A 158 -5.63 -26.65 -14.54
CA ALA A 158 -5.88 -25.42 -15.27
C ALA A 158 -5.71 -24.19 -14.37
N ALA A 159 -5.22 -23.08 -14.93
CA ALA A 159 -5.03 -21.83 -14.21
C ALA A 159 -6.33 -21.31 -13.57
N SER A 160 -7.46 -21.47 -14.26
CA SER A 160 -8.78 -21.13 -13.72
C SER A 160 -9.17 -21.96 -12.48
N GLU A 161 -8.77 -23.23 -12.43
CA GLU A 161 -8.99 -24.10 -11.28
C GLU A 161 -8.05 -23.73 -10.13
N ALA A 162 -6.77 -23.44 -10.42
CA ALA A 162 -5.83 -22.95 -9.41
C ALA A 162 -6.29 -21.61 -8.78
N ILE A 163 -6.80 -20.67 -9.59
CA ILE A 163 -7.36 -19.40 -9.10
C ILE A 163 -8.61 -19.66 -8.25
N ARG A 164 -9.48 -20.60 -8.65
CA ARG A 164 -10.67 -21.00 -7.88
C ARG A 164 -10.29 -21.61 -6.53
N GLU A 165 -9.21 -22.39 -6.47
CA GLU A 165 -8.63 -22.93 -5.23
C GLU A 165 -7.86 -21.86 -4.40
N GLY A 166 -7.75 -20.62 -4.89
CA GLY A 166 -7.16 -19.49 -4.16
C GLY A 166 -5.64 -19.35 -4.30
N TYR A 167 -5.03 -20.01 -5.29
CA TYR A 167 -3.63 -19.81 -5.65
C TYR A 167 -3.47 -18.57 -6.53
N VAL A 168 -2.30 -17.92 -6.43
CA VAL A 168 -1.99 -16.72 -7.20
C VAL A 168 -0.82 -16.93 -8.17
N PRO A 169 -0.73 -16.18 -9.28
CA PRO A 169 0.34 -16.38 -10.26
C PRO A 169 1.70 -16.02 -9.67
N CYS A 170 2.70 -16.86 -9.89
CA CYS A 170 4.07 -16.55 -9.50
C CYS A 170 4.62 -15.34 -10.28
N VAL A 171 5.03 -14.29 -9.55
CA VAL A 171 5.60 -13.04 -10.10
C VAL A 171 6.86 -13.23 -10.95
N ARG A 172 7.54 -14.36 -10.80
CA ARG A 172 8.80 -14.65 -11.52
C ARG A 172 8.55 -15.32 -12.86
N CYS A 173 7.72 -16.37 -12.92
CA CYS A 173 7.49 -17.10 -14.17
C CYS A 173 6.29 -16.61 -14.97
N LEU A 174 5.32 -15.94 -14.33
CA LEU A 174 4.11 -15.43 -14.97
C LEU A 174 4.10 -13.89 -15.05
N ARG A 175 5.27 -13.24 -14.97
CA ARG A 175 5.42 -11.78 -15.02
C ARG A 175 4.69 -11.14 -16.21
N GLN A 176 4.70 -11.80 -17.37
CA GLN A 176 4.04 -11.31 -18.59
C GLN A 176 2.51 -11.20 -18.47
N TYR A 177 1.90 -11.87 -17.49
CA TYR A 177 0.46 -11.86 -17.25
C TYR A 177 0.04 -10.98 -16.06
N LEU A 178 1.00 -10.35 -15.38
CA LEU A 178 0.78 -9.54 -14.18
C LEU A 178 0.81 -8.04 -14.44
N ASN A 179 1.52 -7.58 -15.48
CA ASN A 179 1.63 -6.15 -15.79
C ASN A 179 0.76 -5.81 -17.01
N ARG A 180 -0.29 -5.01 -16.77
CA ARG A 180 -0.88 -4.12 -17.78
C ARG A 180 -0.78 -2.69 -17.30
#